data_AF-A0AAE6K897-F1
#
_entry.id   AF-A0AAE6K897-F1
#
_cell.length_a   1.000
_cell.length_b   1.000
_cell.length_c   1.000
_cell.angle_alpha   90.00
_cell.angle_beta   90.00
_cell.angle_gamma   90.00
#
_symmetry.space_group_name_H-M   'P 1'
#
loop_
_entity.id
_entity.type
_entity.pdbx_description
1 polymer ?
#
loop_
_entity_poly.entity_id
_entity_poly.type
_entity_poly.pdbx_seq_one_letter_code
_entity_poly.pdbx_strand_id
1 'polypeptide(L)'
;MDKKVKFTLRLTEEDLEIIESIKGDIGEVTTASAIRYIIRNYASLQTRFHRLIRQGKEKESKFKSACDLLDAIENFKKYREKE
;
A
#
# COMPACT_ATOMS: atom_id res chain seq x y z
N MET A 1 33.71 -4.28 -17.89
CA MET A 1 33.06 -2.96 -17.82
C MET A 1 31.59 -3.15 -18.09
N ASP A 2 30.72 -2.91 -17.11
CA ASP A 2 29.27 -2.96 -17.34
C ASP A 2 28.87 -1.85 -18.31
N LYS A 3 28.26 -2.22 -19.44
CA LYS A 3 27.72 -1.24 -20.40
C LYS A 3 26.61 -0.45 -19.73
N LYS A 4 26.84 0.84 -19.51
CA LYS A 4 25.79 1.77 -19.06
C LYS A 4 24.88 2.08 -20.23
N VAL A 5 23.64 1.58 -20.17
CA VAL A 5 22.59 1.91 -21.13
C VAL A 5 21.87 3.18 -20.66
N LYS A 6 21.78 4.18 -21.55
CA LYS A 6 20.94 5.37 -21.33
C LYS A 6 19.61 5.15 -22.06
N PHE A 7 18.52 5.47 -21.40
CA PHE A 7 17.18 5.44 -21.98
C PHE A 7 16.35 6.59 -21.39
N THR A 8 15.24 6.90 -22.06
CA THR A 8 14.24 7.88 -21.60
C THR A 8 12.97 7.13 -21.25
N LEU A 9 12.41 7.41 -20.08
CA LEU A 9 11.13 6.87 -19.63
C LEU A 9 10.11 8.00 -19.67
N ARG A 10 8.92 7.75 -20.23
CA ARG A 10 7.78 8.66 -20.13
C ARG A 10 6.89 8.16 -19.00
N LEU A 11 6.63 9.03 -18.04
CA LEU A 11 5.87 8.75 -16.84
C LEU A 11 4.67 9.69 -16.79
N THR A 12 3.57 9.20 -16.24
CA THR A 12 2.44 10.06 -15.88
C THR A 12 2.75 10.85 -14.61
N GLU A 13 1.91 11.82 -14.27
CA GLU A 13 2.04 12.56 -13.00
C GLU A 13 1.85 11.62 -11.80
N GLU A 14 0.90 10.68 -11.85
CA GLU A 14 0.72 9.65 -10.81
C GLU A 14 1.97 8.79 -10.61
N ASP A 15 2.61 8.37 -11.71
CA ASP A 15 3.85 7.59 -11.62
C ASP A 15 4.96 8.38 -10.92
N LEU A 16 5.04 9.69 -11.17
CA LEU A 16 6.03 10.58 -10.55
C LEU A 16 5.76 10.76 -9.05
N GLU A 17 4.51 10.92 -8.63
CA GLU A 17 4.12 11.00 -7.22
C GLU A 17 4.49 9.71 -6.47
N ILE A 18 4.24 8.55 -7.07
CA ILE A 18 4.61 7.25 -6.50
C ILE A 18 6.13 7.16 -6.35
N ILE A 19 6.89 7.57 -7.38
CA ILE A 19 8.36 7.53 -7.32
C ILE A 19 8.89 8.50 -6.26
N GLU A 20 8.30 9.69 -6.10
CA GLU A 20 8.69 10.64 -5.05
C GLU A 20 8.42 10.10 -3.64
N SER A 21 7.28 9.44 -3.43
CA SER A 21 7.00 8.74 -2.18
C SER A 21 8.03 7.63 -1.90
N ILE A 22 8.32 6.79 -2.89
CA ILE A 22 9.33 5.72 -2.76
C ILE A 22 10.71 6.34 -2.46
N LYS A 23 11.05 7.45 -3.13
CA LYS A 23 12.31 8.17 -2.96
C LYS A 23 12.50 8.62 -1.51
N GLY A 24 11.44 9.17 -0.89
CA GLY A 24 11.42 9.51 0.53
C GLY A 24 11.63 8.30 1.44
N ASP A 25 10.93 7.18 1.18
CA ASP A 25 11.01 5.97 2.00
C ASP A 25 12.40 5.30 1.99
N ILE A 26 13.13 5.40 0.87
CA ILE A 26 14.44 4.76 0.71
C ILE A 26 15.62 5.72 0.96
N GLY A 27 15.35 7.00 1.23
CA GLY A 27 16.38 8.02 1.46
C GLY A 27 17.20 8.37 0.23
N GLU A 28 16.64 8.19 -0.96
CA GLU A 28 17.30 8.56 -2.22
C GLU A 28 17.05 10.03 -2.55
N VAL A 29 17.95 10.65 -3.32
CA VAL A 29 17.84 12.08 -3.67
C VAL A 29 17.33 12.28 -5.09
N THR A 30 17.57 11.32 -5.98
CA THR A 30 17.25 11.45 -7.42
C THR A 30 16.21 10.45 -7.88
N THR A 31 15.34 10.87 -8.80
CA THR A 31 14.37 9.97 -9.46
C THR A 31 15.06 8.79 -10.14
N ALA A 32 16.24 9.02 -10.75
CA ALA A 32 17.00 7.97 -11.43
C ALA A 32 17.62 6.94 -10.47
N SER A 33 17.97 7.32 -9.23
CA SER A 33 18.42 6.36 -8.22
C SER A 33 17.24 5.58 -7.63
N ALA A 34 16.10 6.25 -7.39
CA ALA A 34 14.86 5.59 -7.00
C ALA A 34 14.39 4.57 -8.06
N ILE A 35 14.36 4.93 -9.35
CA ILE A 35 14.02 4.01 -10.45
C ILE A 35 14.99 2.82 -10.49
N ARG A 36 16.31 3.06 -10.32
CA ARG A 36 17.28 1.96 -10.25
C ARG A 36 17.04 1.04 -9.07
N TYR A 37 16.68 1.59 -7.91
CA TYR A 37 16.32 0.81 -6.74
C TYR A 37 15.08 -0.05 -7.01
N ILE A 38 14.03 0.53 -7.60
CA ILE A 38 12.81 -0.18 -7.95
C ILE A 38 13.11 -1.36 -8.89
N ILE A 39 13.87 -1.12 -9.97
CA ILE A 39 14.22 -2.16 -10.94
C ILE A 39 15.04 -3.27 -10.27
N ARG A 40 16.04 -2.91 -9.46
CA ARG A 40 16.91 -3.89 -8.77
C ARG A 40 16.16 -4.73 -7.75
N ASN A 41 15.15 -4.16 -7.10
CA ASN A 41 14.43 -4.79 -6.01
C ASN A 41 13.02 -5.23 -6.39
N TYR A 42 12.65 -5.20 -7.67
CA TYR A 42 11.28 -5.41 -8.13
C TYR A 42 10.64 -6.69 -7.56
N ALA A 43 11.33 -7.83 -7.60
CA ALA A 43 10.82 -9.10 -7.09
C ALA A 43 10.51 -9.06 -5.57
N SER A 44 11.39 -8.42 -4.80
CA SER A 44 11.22 -8.23 -3.35
C SER A 44 10.10 -7.26 -3.04
N LEU A 45 10.04 -6.13 -3.78
CA LEU A 45 8.99 -5.13 -3.67
C LEU A 45 7.61 -5.72 -4.00
N GLN A 46 7.51 -6.51 -5.07
CA GLN A 46 6.26 -7.17 -5.48
C GLN A 46 5.76 -8.13 -4.40
N THR A 47 6.66 -8.94 -3.83
CA THR A 47 6.32 -9.88 -2.77
C THR A 47 5.86 -9.15 -1.51
N ARG A 48 6.56 -8.08 -1.14
CA ARG A 48 6.19 -7.22 0.00
C ARG A 48 4.85 -6.53 -0.24
N PHE A 49 4.58 -6.06 -1.45
CA PHE A 49 3.33 -5.43 -1.84
C PHE A 49 2.14 -6.39 -1.72
N HIS A 50 2.25 -7.61 -2.28
CA HIS A 50 1.20 -8.63 -2.13
C HIS A 50 0.94 -8.99 -0.66
N ARG A 51 1.98 -9.08 0.17
CA ARG A 51 1.83 -9.33 1.61
C ARG A 51 1.07 -8.19 2.31
N LEU A 52 1.40 -6.94 2.00
CA LEU A 52 0.72 -5.76 2.58
C LEU A 52 -0.75 -5.71 2.17
N ILE A 53 -1.08 -5.98 0.91
CA ILE A 53 -2.48 -6.08 0.45
C ILE A 53 -3.23 -7.15 1.25
N ARG A 54 -2.62 -8.34 1.43
CA ARG A 54 -3.26 -9.42 2.20
C ARG A 54 -3.54 -9.02 3.64
N GLN A 55 -2.55 -8.40 4.30
CA GLN A 55 -2.71 -7.89 5.67
C GLN A 55 -3.78 -6.80 5.76
N GLY A 56 -3.87 -5.92 4.76
CA GLY A 56 -4.92 -4.92 4.65
C GLY A 56 -6.31 -5.55 4.61
N LYS A 57 -6.51 -6.54 3.73
CA LYS A 57 -7.78 -7.29 3.63
C LYS A 57 -8.15 -8.01 4.93
N GLU A 58 -7.18 -8.63 5.60
CA GLU A 58 -7.41 -9.29 6.90
C GLU A 58 -7.86 -8.28 7.97
N LYS A 59 -7.24 -7.10 8.02
CA LYS A 59 -7.62 -6.03 8.96
C LYS A 59 -9.01 -5.46 8.65
N GLU A 60 -9.30 -5.24 7.38
CA GLU A 60 -10.61 -4.76 6.91
C GLU A 60 -11.73 -5.73 7.29
N SER A 61 -11.52 -7.03 7.08
CA SER A 61 -12.49 -8.05 7.48
C SER A 61 -12.74 -8.04 8.99
N LYS A 62 -11.69 -7.92 9.81
CA LYS A 62 -11.82 -7.84 11.27
C LYS A 62 -12.56 -6.58 11.71
N PHE A 63 -12.26 -5.45 11.06
CA PHE A 63 -12.94 -4.18 11.34
C PHE A 63 -14.43 -4.27 11.02
N LYS A 64 -14.78 -4.86 9.86
CA LYS A 64 -16.18 -5.08 9.48
C LYS A 64 -16.93 -5.94 10.50
N SER A 65 -16.34 -7.07 10.93
CA SER A 65 -16.94 -7.92 11.96
C SER A 65 -17.14 -7.18 13.29
N ALA A 66 -16.25 -6.25 13.65
CA ALA A 66 -16.42 -5.44 14.85
C ALA A 66 -17.58 -4.45 14.72
N CYS A 67 -17.75 -3.81 13.54
CA CYS A 67 -18.90 -2.96 13.25
C CYS A 67 -20.22 -3.75 13.32
N ASP A 68 -20.28 -4.92 12.68
CA ASP A 68 -21.48 -5.78 12.70
C ASP A 68 -21.89 -6.15 14.14
N LEU A 69 -20.92 -6.36 15.03
CA LEU A 69 -21.14 -6.71 16.43
C LEU A 69 -21.63 -5.50 17.24
N LEU A 70 -21.12 -4.29 16.96
CA LEU A 70 -21.62 -3.05 17.56
C LEU A 70 -23.07 -2.79 17.18
N ASP A 71 -23.42 -2.96 15.90
CA ASP A 71 -24.79 -2.80 15.41
C ASP A 71 -25.75 -3.79 16.10
N ALA A 72 -25.31 -5.05 16.28
CA ALA A 72 -26.07 -6.06 17.00
C ALA A 72 -26.32 -5.67 18.47
N ILE A 73 -25.31 -5.15 19.16
CA ILE A 73 -25.44 -4.66 20.55
C ILE A 73 -26.41 -3.48 20.62
N GLU A 74 -26.34 -2.54 19.68
CA GLU A 74 -27.23 -1.39 19.65
C GLU A 74 -28.69 -1.80 19.42
N ASN A 75 -28.94 -2.74 18.51
CA ASN A 75 -30.26 -3.30 18.29
C ASN A 75 -30.79 -4.05 19.51
N PHE A 76 -29.94 -4.79 20.23
CA PHE A 76 -30.34 -5.47 21.46
C PHE A 76 -30.73 -4.48 22.57
N LYS A 77 -30.00 -3.37 22.71
CA LYS A 77 -30.37 -2.29 23.66
C LYS A 77 -31.74 -1.69 23.33
N LYS A 78 -31.98 -1.36 22.05
CA LYS A 78 -33.28 -0.83 21.58
C LYS A 78 -34.44 -1.79 21.83
N TYR A 79 -34.21 -3.10 21.75
CA TYR A 79 -35.21 -4.10 22.06
C TYR A 79 -35.54 -4.13 23.57
N ARG A 80 -34.51 -4.10 24.42
CA ARG A 80 -34.63 -4.07 25.88
C ARG A 80 -35.29 -2.82 26.46
N GLU A 81 -35.22 -1.69 25.77
CA GLU A 81 -35.88 -0.44 26.17
C GLU A 81 -37.37 -0.38 25.77
N LYS A 82 -37.84 -1.34 24.96
CA LYS A 82 -39.25 -1.46 24.54
C LYS A 82 -40.07 -2.46 25.35
N GLU A 83 -39.42 -3.26 26.21
CA GLU A 83 -40.07 -4.09 27.25
C GLU A 83 -40.19 -3.31 28.56
#